data_AF-A0A0G1HHZ5-F1
#
_entry.id   AF-A0A0G1HHZ5-F1
#
_cell.length_a   1.000
_cell.length_b   1.000
_cell.length_c   1.000
_cell.angle_alpha   90.00
_cell.angle_beta   90.00
_cell.angle_gamma   90.00
#
_symmetry.space_group_name_H-M   'P 1'
#
loop_
_entity.id
_entity.type
_entity.pdbx_description
1 polymer ?
#
loop_
_entity_poly.entity_id
_entity_poly.type
_entity_poly.pdbx_seq_one_letter_code
_entity_poly.pdbx_strand_id
1 'polypeptide(L)'
;MVAGIILVFWGAYFYSQQKNIPAPDLIQNNRVELPLSFTATKETTVYDFMDELRSEEKINFTEKDYAGMGKFIETINGVKGNGNQNWIYYVNGKKASVGVSNYKIKPGDVVSWKYEKNI
;
A
#
# COMPACT_ATOMS: atom_id res chain seq x y z
N MET A 1 -21.38 28.78 25.77
CA MET A 1 -21.63 27.38 25.36
C MET A 1 -21.42 27.29 23.86
N VAL A 2 -20.33 26.66 23.41
CA VAL A 2 -20.24 26.00 22.10
C VAL A 2 -19.41 24.74 22.34
N ALA A 3 -19.94 23.62 21.87
CA ALA A 3 -19.59 22.26 22.25
C ALA A 3 -18.17 21.84 21.87
N GLY A 4 -17.54 21.08 22.78
CA GLY A 4 -16.24 20.44 22.56
C GLY A 4 -16.33 19.28 21.57
N ILE A 5 -15.32 19.16 20.73
CA ILE A 5 -15.09 17.99 19.87
C ILE A 5 -14.51 16.90 20.78
N ILE A 6 -15.31 15.89 21.08
CA ILE A 6 -14.84 14.67 21.75
C ILE A 6 -14.20 13.77 20.69
N LEU A 7 -12.87 13.72 20.66
CA LEU A 7 -12.13 12.68 19.94
C LEU A 7 -12.25 11.38 20.75
N VAL A 8 -13.21 10.52 20.39
CA VAL A 8 -13.30 9.20 21.00
C VAL A 8 -12.36 8.25 20.25
N PHE A 9 -11.35 7.76 20.96
CA PHE A 9 -10.43 6.71 20.52
C PHE A 9 -11.14 5.36 20.50
N TRP A 10 -11.31 4.75 19.32
CA TRP A 10 -11.88 3.40 19.16
C TRP A 10 -10.85 2.35 18.71
N GLY A 11 -9.57 2.51 19.05
CA GLY A 11 -8.52 1.58 18.62
C GLY A 11 -8.70 0.15 19.14
N ALA A 12 -9.15 -0.01 20.40
CA ALA A 12 -9.32 -1.35 21.00
C ALA A 12 -10.64 -2.03 20.62
N TYR A 13 -11.71 -1.25 20.38
CA TYR A 13 -13.01 -1.79 19.99
C TYR A 13 -12.98 -2.34 18.55
N PHE A 14 -12.25 -1.69 17.65
CA PHE A 14 -12.02 -2.21 16.30
C PHE A 14 -11.11 -3.46 16.29
N TYR A 15 -10.15 -3.55 17.21
CA TYR A 15 -9.20 -4.68 17.25
C TYR A 15 -9.84 -6.01 17.71
N SER A 16 -10.80 -5.98 18.65
CA SER A 16 -11.41 -7.22 19.15
C SER A 16 -12.39 -7.87 18.16
N GLN A 17 -13.01 -7.07 17.28
CA GLN A 17 -13.94 -7.56 16.25
C GLN A 17 -13.22 -8.29 15.10
N GLN A 18 -11.91 -8.10 14.92
CA GLN A 18 -11.16 -8.71 13.82
C GLN A 18 -11.02 -10.24 13.94
N LYS A 19 -11.22 -10.85 15.12
CA LYS A 19 -11.13 -12.31 15.27
C LYS A 19 -12.31 -13.10 14.67
N ASN A 20 -13.43 -12.44 14.36
CA ASN A 20 -14.61 -13.06 13.75
C ASN A 20 -15.10 -12.35 12.48
N ILE A 21 -14.32 -11.38 11.96
CA ILE A 21 -14.52 -10.84 10.62
C ILE A 21 -13.69 -11.73 9.69
N PRO A 22 -14.29 -12.47 8.75
CA PRO A 22 -13.49 -13.14 7.73
C PRO A 22 -12.59 -12.08 7.10
N ALA A 23 -11.30 -12.39 6.92
CA ALA A 23 -10.39 -11.53 6.18
C ALA A 23 -11.14 -10.99 4.95
N PRO A 24 -11.08 -9.68 4.64
CA PRO A 24 -11.80 -9.13 3.50
C PRO A 24 -11.60 -10.07 2.33
N ASP A 25 -12.67 -10.70 1.87
CA ASP A 25 -12.59 -11.75 0.87
C ASP A 25 -12.20 -11.07 -0.44
N LEU A 26 -10.90 -10.93 -0.65
CA LEU A 26 -10.31 -10.30 -1.84
C LEU A 26 -10.59 -11.13 -3.11
N ILE A 27 -11.29 -12.26 -3.00
CA ILE A 27 -11.66 -13.11 -4.13
C ILE A 27 -13.13 -13.56 -4.01
N GLN A 28 -14.06 -12.61 -3.87
CA GLN A 28 -15.42 -12.88 -4.35
C GLN A 28 -16.16 -11.60 -4.76
N ASN A 29 -16.64 -11.61 -6.00
CA ASN A 29 -17.72 -10.77 -6.52
C ASN A 29 -17.33 -9.41 -7.13
N ASN A 30 -16.49 -9.39 -8.18
CA ASN A 30 -16.56 -8.44 -9.30
C ASN A 30 -16.81 -6.95 -8.96
N ARG A 31 -16.36 -6.48 -7.80
CA ARG A 31 -16.29 -5.07 -7.45
C ARG A 31 -15.03 -4.57 -8.10
N VAL A 32 -15.12 -3.45 -8.80
CA VAL A 32 -13.93 -2.74 -9.28
C VAL A 32 -13.10 -2.40 -8.04
N GLU A 33 -12.11 -3.23 -7.72
CA GLU A 33 -10.96 -2.78 -6.95
C GLU A 33 -10.42 -1.61 -7.76
N LEU A 34 -10.68 -0.38 -7.31
CA LEU A 34 -10.01 0.77 -7.87
C LEU A 34 -8.53 0.39 -7.95
N PRO A 35 -7.87 0.48 -9.13
CA PRO A 35 -6.47 0.10 -9.21
C PRO A 35 -5.76 0.93 -8.15
N LEU A 36 -5.09 0.26 -7.22
CA LEU A 36 -4.28 0.92 -6.20
C LEU A 36 -3.13 1.60 -6.94
N SER A 37 -3.40 2.83 -7.38
CA SER A 37 -2.60 3.55 -8.35
C SER A 37 -2.62 5.02 -8.02
N PHE A 38 -1.45 5.63 -8.12
CA PHE A 38 -1.24 7.03 -7.77
C PHE A 38 -0.32 7.66 -8.81
N THR A 39 -0.61 8.90 -9.17
CA THR A 39 0.18 9.67 -10.12
C THR A 39 1.16 10.55 -9.36
N ALA A 40 2.45 10.41 -9.68
CA ALA A 40 3.48 11.24 -9.11
C ALA A 40 3.34 12.70 -9.59
N THR A 41 3.56 13.65 -8.68
CA THR A 41 3.48 15.09 -8.97
C THR A 41 4.85 15.77 -8.98
N LYS A 42 5.89 15.07 -8.50
CA LYS A 42 7.27 15.53 -8.42
C LYS A 42 8.24 14.38 -8.70
N GLU A 43 9.49 14.71 -8.99
CA GLU A 43 10.54 13.70 -9.12
C GLU A 43 10.94 13.16 -7.75
N THR A 44 10.95 11.84 -7.59
CA THR A 44 11.27 11.17 -6.33
C THR A 44 11.49 9.65 -6.54
N THR A 45 11.77 8.89 -5.48
CA THR A 45 11.73 7.42 -5.54
C THR A 45 10.30 6.90 -5.35
N VAL A 46 10.01 5.68 -5.78
CA VAL A 46 8.70 5.05 -5.51
C VAL A 46 8.45 4.93 -4.00
N TYR A 47 9.49 4.65 -3.21
CA TYR A 47 9.36 4.57 -1.75
C TYR A 47 8.97 5.93 -1.14
N ASP A 48 9.69 7.00 -1.46
CA ASP A 48 9.41 8.32 -0.88
C ASP A 48 8.04 8.85 -1.34
N PHE A 49 7.64 8.55 -2.58
CA PHE A 49 6.30 8.83 -3.06
C PHE A 49 5.23 8.09 -2.27
N MET A 50 5.45 6.80 -1.98
CA MET A 50 4.54 6.06 -1.12
C MET A 50 4.51 6.59 0.31
N ASP A 51 5.66 6.96 0.86
CA ASP A 51 5.75 7.52 2.21
C ASP A 51 4.98 8.85 2.33
N GLU A 52 5.04 9.69 1.30
CA GLU A 52 4.19 10.88 1.18
C GLU A 52 2.70 10.52 1.18
N LEU A 53 2.28 9.56 0.34
CA LEU A 53 0.89 9.08 0.34
C LEU A 53 0.45 8.49 1.69
N ARG A 54 1.38 7.87 2.43
CA ARG A 54 1.14 7.38 3.79
C ARG A 54 0.96 8.50 4.79
N SER A 55 1.75 9.57 4.69
CA SER A 55 1.58 10.78 5.52
C SER A 55 0.27 11.52 5.22
N GLU A 56 -0.25 11.37 4.01
CA GLU A 56 -1.56 11.89 3.58
C GLU A 56 -2.72 10.93 3.88
N GLU A 57 -2.46 9.82 4.59
CA GLU A 57 -3.43 8.79 4.94
C GLU A 57 -4.13 8.10 3.74
N LYS A 58 -3.56 8.23 2.53
CA LYS A 58 -4.11 7.63 1.30
C LYS A 58 -3.79 6.15 1.16
N ILE A 59 -2.72 5.70 1.81
CA ILE A 59 -2.27 4.31 1.79
C ILE A 59 -1.53 4.00 3.10
N ASN A 60 -1.69 2.79 3.63
CA ASN A 60 -0.84 2.30 4.70
C ASN A 60 -0.03 1.11 4.20
N PHE A 61 1.24 1.01 4.58
CA PHE A 61 2.10 -0.08 4.17
C PHE A 61 3.23 -0.31 5.17
N THR A 62 3.79 -1.52 5.12
CA THR A 62 5.04 -1.86 5.81
C THR A 62 6.06 -2.33 4.80
N GLU A 63 7.32 -2.08 5.11
CA GLU A 63 8.45 -2.38 4.26
C GLU A 63 9.53 -3.16 5.00
N LYS A 64 10.33 -3.88 4.23
CA LYS A 64 11.56 -4.49 4.69
C LYS A 64 12.71 -4.01 3.82
N ASP A 65 13.79 -3.58 4.47
CA ASP A 65 15.01 -3.16 3.78
C ASP A 65 15.89 -4.38 3.50
N TYR A 66 16.28 -4.52 2.23
CA TYR A 66 17.21 -5.54 1.79
C TYR A 66 18.46 -4.86 1.25
N ALA A 67 19.57 -5.01 1.97
CA ALA A 67 20.86 -4.42 1.61
C ALA A 67 21.22 -4.72 0.14
N GLY A 68 21.50 -3.67 -0.63
CA GLY A 68 21.83 -3.75 -2.06
C GLY A 68 20.65 -3.93 -3.02
N MET A 69 19.51 -4.45 -2.55
CA MET A 69 18.30 -4.68 -3.37
C MET A 69 17.25 -3.57 -3.20
N GLY A 70 17.33 -2.82 -2.10
CA GLY A 70 16.41 -1.76 -1.74
C GLY A 70 15.23 -2.25 -0.91
N LYS A 71 14.25 -1.37 -0.72
CA LYS A 71 13.08 -1.66 0.11
C LYS A 71 12.04 -2.49 -0.65
N PHE A 72 11.49 -3.48 0.03
CA PHE A 72 10.39 -4.33 -0.42
C PHE A 72 9.14 -4.05 0.41
N ILE A 73 7.98 -3.90 -0.22
CA ILE A 73 6.71 -3.67 0.47
C ILE A 73 6.09 -5.01 0.85
N GLU A 74 5.98 -5.27 2.16
CA GLU A 74 5.46 -6.52 2.72
C GLU A 74 3.94 -6.49 2.90
N THR A 75 3.39 -5.31 3.21
CA THR A 75 1.95 -5.13 3.41
C THR A 75 1.45 -3.88 2.72
N ILE A 76 0.19 -3.91 2.27
CA ILE A 76 -0.55 -2.72 1.88
C ILE A 76 -1.95 -2.81 2.48
N ASN A 77 -2.40 -1.75 3.15
CA ASN A 77 -3.70 -1.63 3.81
C ASN A 77 -4.06 -2.86 4.67
N GLY A 78 -3.08 -3.41 5.39
CA GLY A 78 -3.24 -4.57 6.27
C GLY A 78 -3.15 -5.94 5.60
N VAL A 79 -3.03 -6.01 4.26
CA VAL A 79 -2.89 -7.27 3.52
C VAL A 79 -1.41 -7.61 3.37
N LYS A 80 -0.98 -8.72 3.96
CA LYS A 80 0.43 -9.17 3.96
C LYS A 80 0.73 -10.15 2.82
N GLY A 81 1.92 -10.03 2.21
CA GLY A 81 2.48 -11.06 1.36
C GLY A 81 2.73 -12.36 2.14
N ASN A 82 2.30 -13.50 1.60
CA ASN A 82 2.35 -14.79 2.30
C ASN A 82 3.41 -15.76 1.73
N GLY A 83 4.28 -15.28 0.83
CA GLY A 83 5.32 -16.10 0.19
C GLY A 83 4.84 -16.91 -1.02
N ASN A 84 3.52 -17.13 -1.17
CA ASN A 84 2.93 -17.61 -2.43
C ASN A 84 2.42 -16.45 -3.26
N GLN A 85 1.96 -15.38 -2.61
CA GLN A 85 1.55 -14.13 -3.22
C GLN A 85 2.22 -12.95 -2.53
N ASN A 86 2.60 -11.95 -3.34
CA ASN A 86 3.30 -10.75 -2.90
C ASN A 86 2.74 -9.50 -3.59
N TRP A 87 2.97 -8.35 -2.98
CA TRP A 87 2.69 -7.04 -3.58
C TRP A 87 3.76 -6.71 -4.61
N ILE A 88 3.33 -6.59 -5.86
CA ILE A 88 4.18 -6.25 -7.01
C ILE A 88 3.77 -4.87 -7.51
N TYR A 89 4.74 -3.98 -7.66
CA TYR A 89 4.50 -2.66 -8.21
C TYR A 89 4.87 -2.56 -9.69
N TYR A 90 4.21 -1.61 -10.32
CA TYR A 90 4.32 -1.29 -11.72
C TYR A 90 4.47 0.23 -11.85
N VAL A 91 5.24 0.67 -12.85
CA VAL A 91 5.32 2.07 -13.24
C VAL A 91 4.84 2.20 -14.68
N ASN A 92 3.80 3.00 -14.90
CA ASN A 92 3.16 3.16 -16.20
C ASN A 92 2.75 1.81 -16.84
N GLY A 93 2.21 0.91 -16.02
CA GLY A 93 1.78 -0.42 -16.45
C GLY A 93 2.91 -1.44 -16.69
N LYS A 94 4.18 -1.07 -16.50
CA LYS A 94 5.33 -1.97 -16.63
C LYS A 94 5.79 -2.48 -15.27
N LYS A 95 5.94 -3.80 -15.15
CA LYS A 95 6.40 -4.47 -13.91
C LYS A 95 7.82 -3.97 -13.61
N ALA A 96 8.04 -3.50 -12.39
CA ALA A 96 9.36 -3.03 -11.98
C ALA A 96 10.27 -4.21 -11.60
N SER A 97 11.59 -4.02 -11.79
CA SER A 97 12.62 -5.04 -11.57
C SER A 97 13.58 -4.72 -10.42
N VAL A 98 13.41 -3.58 -9.74
CA VAL A 98 14.24 -3.13 -8.62
C VAL A 98 13.37 -2.81 -7.40
N GLY A 99 13.95 -2.66 -6.21
CA GLY A 99 13.21 -2.23 -5.01
C GLY A 99 12.62 -0.82 -5.14
N VAL A 100 11.57 -0.52 -4.37
CA VAL A 100 10.86 0.78 -4.46
C VAL A 100 11.73 1.97 -4.08
N SER A 101 12.78 1.76 -3.27
CA SER A 101 13.77 2.79 -2.92
C SER A 101 14.74 3.12 -4.04
N ASN A 102 14.83 2.27 -5.07
CA ASN A 102 15.82 2.40 -6.13
C ASN A 102 15.19 2.87 -7.46
N TYR A 103 13.87 2.73 -7.60
CA TYR A 103 13.16 3.18 -8.80
C TYR A 103 12.81 4.66 -8.68
N LYS A 104 13.36 5.49 -9.57
CA LYS A 104 13.03 6.91 -9.68
C LYS A 104 11.85 7.13 -10.63
N ILE A 105 10.91 7.97 -10.22
CA ILE A 105 9.74 8.38 -10.98
C ILE A 105 9.72 9.90 -11.14
N LYS A 106 9.02 10.39 -12.16
CA LYS A 106 8.87 11.81 -12.48
C LYS A 106 7.40 12.22 -12.50
N PRO A 107 7.08 13.54 -12.51
CA PRO A 107 5.70 14.00 -12.61
C PRO A 107 4.95 13.34 -13.78
N GLY A 108 3.74 12.87 -13.51
CA GLY A 108 2.88 12.18 -14.48
C GLY A 108 3.08 10.67 -14.55
N ASP A 109 4.14 10.10 -13.96
CA ASP A 109 4.27 8.64 -13.85
C ASP A 109 3.19 8.08 -12.91
N VAL A 110 2.63 6.94 -13.29
CA VAL A 110 1.63 6.21 -12.49
C VAL A 110 2.29 5.02 -11.83
N VAL A 111 2.31 5.01 -10.50
CA VAL A 111 2.71 3.84 -9.71
C VAL A 111 1.45 3.04 -9.38
N SER A 112 1.43 1.74 -9.68
CA SER A 112 0.30 0.86 -9.37
C SER A 112 0.73 -0.45 -8.72
N TRP A 113 -0.12 -1.04 -7.90
CA TRP A 113 0.15 -2.25 -7.13
C TRP A 113 -0.79 -3.39 -7.49
N LYS A 114 -0.26 -4.62 -7.50
CA LYS A 114 -1.03 -5.86 -7.71
C LYS A 114 -0.59 -6.92 -6.70
N TYR A 115 -1.54 -7.70 -6.18
CA TYR A 115 -1.25 -8.84 -5.34
C TYR A 115 -1.11 -10.09 -6.21
N GLU A 116 0.13 -10.44 -6.57
CA GLU A 116 0.41 -11.47 -7.57
C GLU A 116 0.91 -12.74 -6.94
N LYS A 117 0.57 -13.88 -7.55
CA LYS A 117 1.25 -15.14 -7.26
C LYS A 117 2.70 -15.04 -7.71
N ASN A 118 3.59 -15.55 -6.87
CA ASN A 118 4.96 -15.83 -7.28
C ASN A 118 4.90 -16.94 -8.33
N ILE A 119 5.54 -16.71 -9.47
CA ILE A 119 5.63 -17.65 -10.59
C ILE A 119 7.01 -18.30 -10.55
#